data_AF-A0A359LNE5-F1
#
_entry.id   AF-A0A359LNE5-F1
#
_cell.length_a   1.000
_cell.length_b   1.000
_cell.length_c   1.000
_cell.angle_alpha   90.00
_cell.angle_beta   90.00
_cell.angle_gamma   90.00
#
_symmetry.space_group_name_H-M   'P 1'
#
loop_
_entity.id
_entity.type
_entity.pdbx_description
1 polymer ?
#
loop_
_entity_poly.entity_id
_entity_poly.type
_entity_poly.pdbx_seq_one_letter_code
_entity_poly.pdbx_strand_id
1 'polypeptide(L)'
;TAIYIIFTYVLTGVVNYTELNDRAAVALAIDRTPHQWLKSLIKLGVIAGYTSVILVMLFGQSRVFYSMSRDGLLPKVFSDIHPKFRTPWLSNLIFMGFVGLMAAFLPLAHLGEMTSIGTLFAFVLVCGGVIVMRRTHPDLPRPFKTPLVPIVPILGILVNLYLMYGLGAENWIRLFVWLAVGLCIYFGYSRKNSNLAKARAGKQ
;
A
#
# COMPACT_ATOMS: atom_id res chain seq x y z
N THR A 1 1.96 -14.94 9.48
CA THR A 1 1.26 -16.01 8.75
C THR A 1 0.60 -17.03 9.66
N ALA A 2 1.32 -17.66 10.61
CA ALA A 2 0.74 -18.68 11.50
C ALA A 2 -0.51 -18.19 12.26
N ILE A 3 -0.47 -16.97 12.83
CA ILE A 3 -1.62 -16.36 13.52
C ILE A 3 -2.82 -16.22 12.57
N TYR A 4 -2.62 -15.83 11.31
CA TYR A 4 -3.73 -15.74 10.34
C TYR A 4 -4.36 -17.10 10.05
N ILE A 5 -3.55 -18.16 9.90
CA ILE A 5 -4.06 -19.52 9.66
C ILE A 5 -4.91 -19.99 10.85
N ILE A 6 -4.39 -19.83 12.07
CA ILE A 6 -5.10 -20.20 13.30
C ILE A 6 -6.37 -19.37 13.44
N PHE A 7 -6.30 -18.06 13.18
CA PHE A 7 -7.44 -17.17 13.26
C PHE A 7 -8.55 -17.55 12.28
N THR A 8 -8.23 -17.82 11.02
CA THR A 8 -9.22 -18.26 10.02
C THR A 8 -9.82 -19.62 10.38
N TYR A 9 -9.02 -20.54 10.90
CA TYR A 9 -9.51 -21.84 11.39
C TYR A 9 -10.51 -21.67 12.53
N VAL A 10 -10.20 -20.82 13.53
CA VAL A 10 -11.12 -20.52 14.62
C VAL A 10 -12.39 -19.82 14.12
N LEU A 11 -12.24 -18.85 13.22
CA LEU A 11 -13.36 -18.06 12.70
C LEU A 11 -14.39 -18.93 11.95
N THR A 12 -13.90 -19.82 11.08
CA THR A 12 -14.74 -20.78 10.33
C THR A 12 -15.28 -21.90 11.21
N GLY A 13 -14.64 -22.19 12.35
CA GLY A 13 -15.16 -23.12 13.35
C GLY A 13 -16.31 -22.54 14.18
N VAL A 14 -16.33 -21.22 14.41
CA VAL A 14 -17.37 -20.54 15.22
C VAL A 14 -18.58 -20.13 14.38
N VAL A 15 -18.38 -19.73 13.13
CA VAL A 15 -19.45 -19.26 12.24
C VAL A 15 -19.35 -19.96 10.89
N ASN A 16 -20.48 -20.42 10.36
CA ASN A 16 -20.52 -21.03 9.04
C ASN A 16 -20.05 -20.03 7.96
N TYR A 17 -19.24 -20.49 7.01
CA TYR A 17 -18.66 -19.67 5.93
C TYR A 17 -19.70 -18.89 5.11
N THR A 18 -20.96 -19.34 5.08
CA THR A 18 -22.06 -18.64 4.40
C THR A 18 -22.53 -17.38 5.12
N GLU A 19 -22.35 -17.29 6.44
CA GLU A 19 -22.75 -16.13 7.26
C GLU A 19 -21.63 -15.09 7.41
N LEU A 20 -20.41 -15.40 6.94
CA LEU A 20 -19.21 -14.57 7.07
C LEU A 20 -19.06 -13.48 5.99
N ASN A 21 -20.07 -13.28 5.13
CA ASN A 21 -20.05 -12.29 4.05
C ASN A 21 -20.37 -10.85 4.51
N ASP A 22 -20.42 -10.59 5.82
CA ASP A 22 -20.67 -9.27 6.39
C ASP A 22 -19.36 -8.49 6.63
N ARG A 23 -19.43 -7.16 6.54
CA ARG A 23 -18.31 -6.22 6.75
C ARG A 23 -17.67 -6.34 8.13
N ALA A 24 -18.39 -6.95 9.08
CA ALA A 24 -17.94 -7.21 10.44
C ALA A 24 -17.92 -8.71 10.79
N ALA A 25 -17.47 -9.56 9.86
CA ALA A 25 -17.36 -11.02 10.02
C ALA A 25 -16.75 -11.45 11.37
N VAL A 26 -15.71 -10.75 11.82
CA VAL A 26 -15.05 -10.99 13.11
C VAL A 26 -15.92 -10.57 14.30
N ALA A 27 -16.61 -9.43 14.21
CA ALA A 27 -17.51 -8.98 15.27
C ALA A 27 -18.70 -9.94 15.42
N LEU A 28 -19.23 -10.45 14.29
CA LEU A 28 -20.31 -11.44 14.27
C LEU A 28 -19.89 -12.74 14.96
N ALA A 29 -18.68 -13.23 14.70
CA ALA A 29 -18.13 -14.39 15.41
C ALA A 29 -17.93 -14.15 16.91
N ILE A 30 -17.46 -12.95 17.28
CA ILE A 30 -17.32 -12.54 18.68
C ILE A 30 -18.69 -12.48 19.36
N ASP A 31 -19.72 -11.96 18.69
CA ASP A 31 -21.06 -11.81 19.25
C ASP A 31 -21.78 -13.15 19.44
N ARG A 32 -21.43 -14.19 18.67
CA ARG A 32 -21.88 -15.57 18.88
C ARG A 32 -21.19 -16.29 20.05
N THR A 33 -20.10 -15.73 20.59
CA THR A 33 -19.39 -16.31 21.74
C THR A 33 -20.15 -16.02 23.05
N PRO A 34 -20.25 -16.96 24.02
CA PRO A 34 -21.04 -16.75 25.24
C PRO A 34 -20.46 -15.73 26.24
N HIS A 35 -19.15 -15.44 26.19
CA HIS A 35 -18.46 -14.65 27.21
C HIS A 35 -18.47 -13.13 26.91
N GLN A 36 -19.36 -12.38 27.56
CA GLN A 36 -19.53 -10.91 27.38
C GLN A 36 -18.23 -10.10 27.62
N TRP A 37 -17.47 -10.43 28.67
CA TRP A 37 -16.23 -9.71 29.02
C TRP A 37 -15.17 -9.82 27.93
N LEU A 38 -15.08 -11.00 27.29
CA LEU A 38 -14.14 -11.30 26.22
C LEU A 38 -14.51 -10.51 24.95
N LYS A 39 -15.80 -10.34 24.66
CA LYS A 39 -16.26 -9.51 23.52
C LYS A 39 -15.77 -8.08 23.63
N SER A 40 -15.98 -7.45 24.78
CA SER A 40 -15.59 -6.05 25.01
C SER A 40 -14.07 -5.88 24.92
N LEU A 41 -13.30 -6.82 25.48
CA LEU A 41 -11.84 -6.80 25.40
C LEU A 41 -11.34 -6.92 23.96
N ILE A 42 -11.89 -7.86 23.17
CA ILE A 42 -11.48 -8.04 21.77
C ILE A 42 -11.89 -6.84 20.93
N LYS A 43 -13.11 -6.30 21.07
CA LYS A 43 -13.57 -5.11 20.34
C LYS A 43 -12.67 -3.90 20.63
N LEU A 44 -12.31 -3.66 21.90
CA LEU A 44 -11.35 -2.62 22.27
C LEU A 44 -9.96 -2.86 21.66
N GLY A 45 -9.47 -4.10 21.69
CA GLY A 45 -8.20 -4.47 21.08
C GLY A 45 -8.17 -4.23 19.57
N VAL A 46 -9.26 -4.56 18.87
CA VAL A 46 -9.40 -4.32 17.42
C VAL A 46 -9.40 -2.83 17.10
N ILE A 47 -10.13 -2.01 17.87
CA ILE A 47 -10.15 -0.55 17.67
C ILE A 47 -8.76 0.06 17.91
N ALA A 48 -8.08 -0.33 18.98
CA ALA A 48 -6.74 0.13 19.27
C ALA A 48 -5.74 -0.30 18.18
N GLY A 49 -5.85 -1.54 17.71
CA GLY A 49 -5.04 -2.08 16.62
C GLY A 49 -5.24 -1.34 15.30
N TYR A 50 -6.50 -1.11 14.89
CA TYR A 50 -6.80 -0.36 13.68
C TYR A 50 -6.31 1.09 13.76
N THR A 51 -6.46 1.74 14.91
CA THR A 51 -5.93 3.10 15.12
C THR A 51 -4.42 3.15 14.88
N SER A 52 -3.68 2.17 15.42
CA SER A 52 -2.23 2.07 15.19
C SER A 52 -1.88 1.87 13.71
N VAL A 53 -2.56 0.95 13.02
CA VAL A 53 -2.30 0.68 11.59
C VAL A 53 -2.60 1.91 10.73
N ILE A 54 -3.71 2.61 10.99
CA ILE A 54 -4.06 3.85 10.26
C ILE A 54 -2.96 4.90 10.44
N LEU A 55 -2.45 5.11 11.66
CA LEU A 55 -1.36 6.06 11.90
C LEU A 55 -0.09 5.70 11.12
N VAL A 56 0.30 4.42 11.11
CA VAL A 56 1.47 3.96 10.34
C VAL A 56 1.29 4.21 8.85
N MET A 57 0.09 3.95 8.31
CA MET A 57 -0.22 4.21 6.90
C MET A 57 -0.19 5.71 6.57
N LEU A 58 -0.75 6.55 7.44
CA LEU A 58 -0.71 8.02 7.30
C LEU A 58 0.73 8.56 7.31
N PHE A 59 1.63 8.01 8.14
CA PHE A 59 3.04 8.39 8.12
C PHE A 59 3.75 7.90 6.85
N GLY A 60 3.46 6.68 6.41
CA GLY A 60 4.02 6.10 5.19
C GLY A 60 3.73 6.95 3.95
N GLN A 61 2.46 7.31 3.72
CA GLN A 61 2.07 8.13 2.58
C GLN A 61 2.77 9.50 2.60
N SER A 62 2.82 10.19 3.74
CA SER A 62 3.35 11.55 3.82
C SER A 62 4.86 11.56 3.58
N ARG A 63 5.57 10.51 4.00
CA ARG A 63 7.00 10.33 3.71
C ARG A 63 7.26 10.13 2.21
N VAL A 64 6.48 9.29 1.55
CA VAL A 64 6.64 8.99 0.12
C VAL A 64 6.37 10.23 -0.72
N PHE A 65 5.31 10.98 -0.43
CA PHE A 65 5.00 12.24 -1.12
C PHE A 65 6.04 13.33 -0.86
N TYR A 66 6.53 13.43 0.38
CA TYR A 66 7.62 14.35 0.72
C TYR A 66 8.89 14.05 -0.08
N SER A 67 9.31 12.77 -0.17
CA SER A 67 10.50 12.40 -0.95
C SER A 67 10.30 12.64 -2.45
N MET A 68 9.12 12.31 -3.00
CA MET A 68 8.81 12.56 -4.42
C MET A 68 8.78 14.05 -4.76
N SER A 69 8.24 14.89 -3.88
CA SER A 69 8.25 16.36 -4.03
C SER A 69 9.66 16.93 -3.98
N ARG A 70 10.49 16.44 -3.05
CA ARG A 70 11.91 16.84 -2.94
C ARG A 70 12.72 16.46 -4.19
N ASP A 71 12.40 15.32 -4.80
CA ASP A 71 13.03 14.88 -6.05
C ASP A 71 12.49 15.65 -7.29
N GLY A 72 11.53 16.56 -7.10
CA GLY A 72 10.93 17.42 -8.12
C GLY A 72 9.86 16.71 -8.97
N LEU A 73 9.45 15.50 -8.57
CA LEU A 73 8.43 14.71 -9.27
C LEU A 73 7.01 15.24 -9.01
N LEU A 74 6.78 15.86 -7.84
CA LEU A 74 5.50 16.45 -7.45
C LEU A 74 5.64 17.95 -7.11
N PRO A 75 4.52 18.71 -7.10
CA PRO A 75 4.54 20.13 -6.71
C PRO A 75 5.13 20.35 -5.32
N LYS A 76 5.91 21.43 -5.16
CA LYS A 76 6.62 21.78 -3.90
C LYS A 76 5.71 21.90 -2.67
N VAL A 77 4.41 22.06 -2.88
CA VAL A 77 3.34 22.04 -1.86
C VAL A 77 3.43 20.78 -0.97
N PHE A 78 3.90 19.65 -1.53
CA PHE A 78 4.05 18.40 -0.80
C PHE A 78 5.38 18.27 -0.02
N SER A 79 6.32 19.19 -0.23
CA SER A 79 7.59 19.30 0.50
C SER A 79 7.64 20.49 1.45
N ASP A 80 6.58 21.29 1.53
CA ASP A 80 6.52 22.44 2.42
C ASP A 80 6.29 21.97 3.87
N ILE A 81 7.23 22.32 4.74
CA ILE A 81 7.30 21.80 6.11
C ILE A 81 6.97 22.92 7.08
N HIS A 82 6.09 22.64 8.05
CA HIS A 82 5.76 23.62 9.08
C HIS A 82 7.01 24.01 9.90
N PRO A 83 7.34 25.30 10.08
CA PRO A 83 8.59 25.75 10.70
C PRO A 83 8.77 25.28 12.16
N LYS A 84 7.68 25.20 12.93
CA LYS A 84 7.69 24.72 14.33
C LYS A 84 7.62 23.19 14.49
N PHE A 85 6.67 22.51 13.82
CA PHE A 85 6.42 21.07 14.00
C PHE A 85 7.23 20.17 13.06
N ARG A 86 7.89 20.74 12.05
CA ARG A 86 8.67 20.01 11.04
C ARG A 86 7.90 18.91 10.32
N THR A 87 6.58 19.06 10.20
CA THR A 87 5.67 18.13 9.50
C THR A 87 5.11 18.73 8.21
N PRO A 88 4.87 17.93 7.15
CA PRO A 88 4.21 18.35 5.92
C PRO A 88 2.69 18.50 6.15
N TRP A 89 2.31 19.55 6.87
CA TRP A 89 0.94 19.77 7.35
C TRP A 89 -0.07 19.93 6.21
N LEU A 90 0.32 20.61 5.12
CA LEU A 90 -0.54 20.85 3.98
C LEU A 90 -0.82 19.57 3.19
N SER A 91 0.17 18.67 3.09
CA SER A 91 -0.02 17.34 2.50
C SER A 91 -1.03 16.54 3.30
N ASN A 92 -0.87 16.50 4.63
CA ASN A 92 -1.79 15.77 5.51
C ASN A 92 -3.22 16.32 5.43
N LEU A 93 -3.39 17.64 5.30
CA LEU A 93 -4.71 18.25 5.16
C LEU A 93 -5.39 17.88 3.84
N ILE A 94 -4.65 17.90 2.72
CA ILE A 94 -5.14 17.47 1.41
C ILE A 94 -5.55 15.99 1.46
N PHE A 95 -4.73 15.13 2.06
CA PHE A 95 -5.06 13.72 2.23
C PHE A 95 -6.24 13.50 3.16
N MET A 96 -6.38 14.27 4.24
CA MET A 96 -7.54 14.20 5.11
C MET A 96 -8.84 14.47 4.34
N GLY A 97 -8.85 15.52 3.51
CA GLY A 97 -10.00 15.82 2.65
C GLY A 97 -10.25 14.73 1.62
N PHE A 98 -9.23 14.31 0.88
CA PHE A 98 -9.36 13.32 -0.18
C PHE A 98 -9.75 11.93 0.34
N VAL A 99 -9.03 11.41 1.34
CA VAL A 99 -9.32 10.09 1.95
C VAL A 99 -10.64 10.12 2.70
N GLY A 100 -10.97 11.21 3.39
CA GLY A 100 -12.26 11.37 4.07
C GLY A 100 -13.44 11.32 3.09
N LEU A 101 -13.31 11.98 1.94
CA LEU A 101 -14.32 11.93 0.88
C LEU A 101 -14.41 10.51 0.29
N MET A 102 -13.28 9.89 -0.04
CA MET A 102 -13.28 8.52 -0.56
C MET A 102 -13.89 7.51 0.43
N ALA A 103 -13.60 7.63 1.72
CA ALA A 103 -14.16 6.77 2.76
C ALA A 103 -15.68 6.97 2.94
N ALA A 104 -16.21 8.17 2.68
CA ALA A 104 -17.64 8.45 2.77
C ALA A 104 -18.44 7.89 1.58
N PHE A 105 -17.86 7.91 0.37
CA PHE A 105 -18.59 7.60 -0.87
C PHE A 105 -18.31 6.22 -1.45
N LEU A 106 -17.16 5.59 -1.16
CA LEU A 106 -16.79 4.31 -1.79
C LEU A 106 -16.92 3.12 -0.84
N PRO A 107 -17.50 1.99 -1.29
CA PRO A 107 -17.54 0.75 -0.51
C PRO A 107 -16.14 0.21 -0.18
N LEU A 108 -15.99 -0.30 1.05
CA LEU A 108 -14.72 -0.88 1.54
C LEU A 108 -14.19 -2.01 0.64
N ALA A 109 -15.08 -2.83 0.06
CA ALA A 109 -14.69 -3.92 -0.82
C ALA A 109 -13.91 -3.41 -2.05
N HIS A 110 -14.43 -2.38 -2.72
CA HIS A 110 -13.75 -1.78 -3.87
C HIS A 110 -12.45 -1.09 -3.49
N LEU A 111 -12.38 -0.43 -2.33
CA LEU A 111 -11.14 0.14 -1.81
C LEU A 111 -10.08 -0.95 -1.55
N GLY A 112 -10.49 -2.09 -1.00
CA GLY A 112 -9.64 -3.24 -0.76
C GLY A 112 -9.04 -3.79 -2.05
N GLU A 113 -9.88 -3.96 -3.08
CA GLU A 113 -9.43 -4.41 -4.40
C GLU A 113 -8.47 -3.41 -5.07
N MET A 114 -8.79 -2.11 -5.03
CA MET A 114 -7.93 -1.04 -5.57
C MET A 114 -6.56 -1.00 -4.86
N THR A 115 -6.55 -1.14 -3.54
CA THR A 115 -5.30 -1.15 -2.75
C THR A 115 -4.49 -2.41 -3.03
N SER A 116 -5.17 -3.56 -3.16
CA SER A 116 -4.54 -4.85 -3.39
C SER A 116 -3.84 -4.88 -4.74
N ILE A 117 -4.50 -4.48 -5.83
CA ILE A 117 -3.88 -4.50 -7.16
C ILE A 117 -2.65 -3.58 -7.22
N GLY A 118 -2.71 -2.39 -6.61
CA GLY A 118 -1.58 -1.47 -6.54
C GLY A 118 -0.39 -2.05 -5.77
N THR A 119 -0.65 -2.70 -4.62
CA THR A 119 0.39 -3.32 -3.78
C THR A 119 1.03 -4.53 -4.47
N LEU A 120 0.20 -5.40 -5.08
CA LEU A 120 0.68 -6.56 -5.85
C LEU A 120 1.55 -6.10 -7.03
N PHE A 121 1.13 -5.06 -7.74
CA PHE A 121 1.92 -4.48 -8.82
C PHE A 121 3.26 -3.92 -8.33
N ALA A 122 3.27 -3.21 -7.20
CA ALA A 122 4.52 -2.74 -6.58
C ALA A 122 5.45 -3.91 -6.23
N PHE A 123 4.93 -5.02 -5.72
CA PHE A 123 5.73 -6.23 -5.46
C PHE A 123 6.29 -6.87 -6.73
N VAL A 124 5.52 -6.91 -7.82
CA VAL A 124 6.02 -7.35 -9.13
C VAL A 124 7.22 -6.47 -9.57
N LEU A 125 7.09 -5.14 -9.47
CA LEU A 125 8.16 -4.21 -9.82
C LEU A 125 9.39 -4.38 -8.93
N VAL A 126 9.22 -4.57 -7.61
CA VAL A 126 10.33 -4.79 -6.68
C VAL A 126 11.04 -6.10 -6.98
N CYS A 127 10.31 -7.20 -7.19
CA CYS A 127 10.89 -8.49 -7.56
C CYS A 127 11.66 -8.41 -8.88
N GLY A 128 11.10 -7.73 -9.90
CA GLY A 128 11.80 -7.45 -11.16
C GLY A 128 13.05 -6.58 -10.94
N GLY A 129 12.94 -5.56 -10.10
CA GLY A 129 14.03 -4.67 -9.71
C GLY A 129 15.20 -5.41 -9.06
N VAL A 130 14.94 -6.44 -8.25
CA VAL A 130 16.00 -7.30 -7.69
C VAL A 130 16.77 -8.02 -8.80
N ILE A 131 16.09 -8.55 -9.83
CA ILE A 131 16.72 -9.22 -10.96
C ILE A 131 17.57 -8.22 -11.77
N VAL A 132 17.01 -7.04 -12.07
CA VAL A 132 17.71 -5.98 -12.82
C VAL A 132 18.93 -5.48 -12.05
N MET A 133 18.81 -5.26 -10.74
CA MET A 133 19.92 -4.81 -9.89
C MET A 133 21.03 -5.86 -9.80
N ARG A 134 20.72 -7.16 -9.93
CA ARG A 134 21.76 -8.20 -10.00
C ARG A 134 22.53 -8.19 -11.30
N ARG A 135 21.93 -7.76 -12.41
CA ARG A 135 22.61 -7.66 -13.71
C ARG A 135 23.36 -6.34 -13.89
N THR A 136 22.79 -5.24 -13.44
CA THR A 136 23.33 -3.90 -13.70
C THR A 136 24.41 -3.46 -12.71
N HIS A 137 24.32 -3.85 -11.43
CA HIS A 137 25.26 -3.45 -10.39
C HIS A 137 25.64 -4.65 -9.50
N PRO A 138 26.45 -5.59 -10.03
CA PRO A 138 26.80 -6.82 -9.32
C PRO A 138 27.70 -6.55 -8.09
N ASP A 139 28.57 -5.55 -8.15
CA ASP A 139 29.63 -5.31 -7.15
C ASP A 139 29.20 -4.55 -5.90
N LEU A 140 27.91 -4.15 -5.81
CA LEU A 140 27.40 -3.46 -4.64
C LEU A 140 27.43 -4.36 -3.40
N PRO A 141 27.91 -3.87 -2.24
CA PRO A 141 27.87 -4.63 -0.99
C PRO A 141 26.41 -4.83 -0.55
N ARG A 142 26.00 -6.10 -0.41
CA ARG A 142 24.64 -6.49 -0.04
C ARG A 142 24.66 -7.20 1.33
N PRO A 143 24.25 -6.54 2.43
CA PRO A 143 24.19 -7.15 3.76
C PRO A 143 23.28 -8.37 3.82
N PHE A 144 22.22 -8.37 3.01
CA PHE A 144 21.34 -9.51 2.81
C PHE A 144 21.23 -9.82 1.32
N LYS A 145 21.37 -11.10 0.96
CA LYS A 145 21.16 -11.61 -0.39
C LYS A 145 19.98 -12.57 -0.35
N THR A 146 18.99 -12.31 -1.21
CA THR A 146 17.88 -13.25 -1.40
C THR A 146 18.43 -14.62 -1.82
N PRO A 147 17.99 -15.71 -1.18
CA PRO A 147 18.38 -17.06 -1.57
C PRO A 147 17.81 -17.39 -2.95
N LEU A 148 18.49 -18.27 -3.71
CA LEU A 148 17.99 -18.85 -4.96
C LEU A 148 17.50 -17.81 -5.99
N VAL A 149 18.31 -16.78 -6.28
CA VAL A 149 18.01 -15.87 -7.40
C VAL A 149 18.56 -16.46 -8.70
N PRO A 150 17.77 -16.53 -9.79
CA PRO A 150 16.52 -15.78 -10.06
C PRO A 150 15.20 -16.44 -9.68
N ILE A 151 15.21 -17.67 -9.16
CA ILE A 151 13.99 -18.47 -8.92
C ILE A 151 13.03 -17.78 -7.95
N VAL A 152 13.51 -17.33 -6.79
CA VAL A 152 12.63 -16.70 -5.77
C VAL A 152 11.96 -15.42 -6.27
N PRO A 153 12.67 -14.46 -6.89
CA PRO A 153 12.01 -13.30 -7.50
C PRO A 153 11.04 -13.65 -8.64
N ILE A 154 11.35 -14.65 -9.48
CA ILE A 154 10.45 -15.09 -10.56
C ILE A 154 9.17 -15.68 -9.98
N LEU A 155 9.27 -16.58 -8.99
CA LEU A 155 8.11 -17.13 -8.30
C LEU A 155 7.28 -16.03 -7.64
N GLY A 156 7.93 -15.03 -7.03
CA GLY A 156 7.25 -13.86 -6.48
C GLY A 156 6.46 -13.09 -7.55
N ILE A 157 7.03 -12.87 -8.72
CA ILE A 157 6.32 -12.24 -9.85
C ILE A 157 5.12 -13.09 -10.28
N LEU A 158 5.32 -14.39 -10.47
CA LEU A 158 4.26 -15.30 -10.92
C LEU A 158 3.09 -15.37 -9.94
N VAL A 159 3.37 -15.48 -8.63
CA VAL A 159 2.33 -15.51 -7.59
C VAL A 159 1.57 -14.18 -7.54
N ASN A 160 2.25 -13.04 -7.57
CA ASN A 160 1.58 -11.74 -7.55
C ASN A 160 0.73 -11.52 -8.82
N LEU A 161 1.22 -11.90 -9.99
CA LEU A 161 0.46 -11.81 -11.25
C LEU A 161 -0.76 -12.74 -11.24
N TYR A 162 -0.62 -13.95 -10.72
CA TYR A 162 -1.73 -14.88 -10.55
C TYR A 162 -2.81 -14.29 -9.64
N LEU A 163 -2.43 -13.70 -8.50
CA LEU A 163 -3.37 -13.03 -7.62
C LEU A 163 -4.03 -11.83 -8.31
N MET A 164 -3.27 -11.01 -9.04
CA MET A 164 -3.82 -9.89 -9.81
C MET A 164 -4.83 -10.32 -10.88
N TYR A 165 -4.63 -11.48 -11.51
CA TYR A 165 -5.58 -12.05 -12.45
C TYR A 165 -6.93 -12.39 -11.79
N GLY A 166 -6.89 -12.85 -10.54
CA GLY A 166 -8.09 -13.19 -9.75
C GLY A 166 -8.96 -12.00 -9.32
N LEU A 167 -8.47 -10.76 -9.37
CA LEU A 167 -9.22 -9.56 -8.96
C LEU A 167 -10.23 -9.07 -10.01
N GLY A 168 -10.29 -9.68 -11.20
CA GLY A 168 -11.21 -9.31 -12.27
C GLY A 168 -10.77 -8.11 -13.13
N ALA A 169 -11.38 -7.97 -14.31
CA ALA A 169 -10.95 -7.02 -15.34
C ALA A 169 -11.09 -5.54 -14.94
N GLU A 170 -12.06 -5.21 -14.07
CA GLU A 170 -12.28 -3.84 -13.62
C GLU A 170 -11.06 -3.27 -12.88
N ASN A 171 -10.40 -4.10 -12.06
CA ASN A 171 -9.24 -3.68 -11.31
C ASN A 171 -8.04 -3.39 -12.23
N TRP A 172 -7.88 -4.15 -13.32
CA TRP A 172 -6.88 -3.87 -14.35
C TRP A 172 -7.11 -2.53 -15.04
N ILE A 173 -8.37 -2.22 -15.37
CA ILE A 173 -8.73 -0.92 -15.96
C ILE A 173 -8.34 0.20 -14.99
N ARG A 174 -8.71 0.08 -13.71
CA ARG A 174 -8.36 1.07 -12.66
C ARG A 174 -6.83 1.26 -12.56
N LEU A 175 -6.06 0.18 -12.61
CA LEU A 175 -4.59 0.23 -12.60
C LEU A 175 -4.04 0.99 -13.82
N PHE A 176 -4.52 0.69 -15.03
CA PHE A 176 -4.07 1.36 -16.24
C PHE A 176 -4.47 2.83 -16.28
N VAL A 177 -5.69 3.17 -15.84
CA VAL A 177 -6.11 4.57 -15.70
C VAL A 177 -5.21 5.32 -14.73
N TRP A 178 -4.93 4.74 -13.55
CA TRP A 178 -4.05 5.37 -12.57
C TRP A 178 -2.62 5.55 -13.09
N LEU A 179 -2.09 4.54 -13.80
CA LEU A 179 -0.78 4.61 -14.44
C LEU A 179 -0.74 5.68 -15.54
N ALA A 180 -1.80 5.79 -16.35
CA ALA A 180 -1.93 6.84 -17.35
C ALA A 180 -1.95 8.24 -16.72
N VAL A 181 -2.70 8.44 -15.62
CA VAL A 181 -2.69 9.70 -14.87
C VAL A 181 -1.27 10.01 -14.34
N GLY A 182 -0.59 9.01 -13.78
CA GLY A 182 0.79 9.15 -13.33
C GLY A 182 1.75 9.54 -14.45
N LEU A 183 1.61 8.93 -15.63
CA LEU A 183 2.40 9.28 -16.82
C LEU A 183 2.08 10.68 -17.33
N CYS A 184 0.82 11.11 -17.35
CA CYS A 184 0.43 12.46 -17.71
C CYS A 184 1.07 13.51 -16.79
N ILE A 185 1.06 13.27 -15.47
CA ILE A 185 1.75 14.12 -14.50
C ILE A 185 3.26 14.10 -14.74
N TYR A 186 3.82 12.92 -15.02
CA TYR A 186 5.25 12.77 -15.28
C TYR A 186 5.71 13.56 -16.52
N PHE A 187 5.03 13.41 -17.66
CA PHE A 187 5.38 14.10 -18.89
C PHE A 187 5.02 15.59 -18.86
N GLY A 188 3.93 15.96 -18.18
CA GLY A 188 3.48 17.35 -18.08
C GLY A 188 4.32 18.19 -17.11
N TYR A 189 4.56 17.67 -15.91
CA TYR A 189 5.21 18.40 -14.82
C TYR A 189 6.60 17.85 -14.46
N SER A 190 6.68 16.56 -14.14
CA SER A 190 7.88 15.97 -13.52
C SER A 190 9.10 16.00 -14.44
N ARG A 191 8.95 15.82 -15.76
CA ARG A 191 10.07 15.86 -16.72
C ARG A 191 10.78 17.22 -16.76
N LYS A 192 10.03 18.32 -16.64
CA LYS A 192 10.58 19.69 -16.68
C LYS A 192 11.15 20.13 -15.33
N ASN A 193 10.65 19.57 -14.23
CA ASN A 193 10.98 20.01 -12.88
C ASN A 193 11.85 19.02 -12.08
N SER A 194 12.09 17.81 -12.58
CA SER A 194 12.91 16.80 -11.89
C SER A 194 14.35 17.27 -11.72
N ASN A 195 14.83 17.22 -10.48
CA ASN A 195 16.19 17.57 -10.12
C ASN A 195 17.22 16.59 -10.70
N LEU A 196 16.83 15.34 -11.01
CA LEU A 196 17.70 14.34 -11.64
C LEU A 196 18.07 14.72 -13.09
N ALA A 197 17.13 15.31 -13.83
CA ALA A 197 17.37 15.80 -15.18
C ALA A 197 18.27 17.05 -15.19
N LYS A 198 18.06 17.96 -14.23
CA LYS A 198 18.90 19.15 -14.04
C LYS A 198 20.31 18.80 -13.54
N ALA A 199 20.46 17.80 -12.67
CA ALA A 199 21.76 17.33 -12.19
C ALA A 199 22.60 16.63 -13.28
N ARG A 200 21.96 15.99 -14.28
CA ARG A 200 22.66 15.49 -15.47
C ARG A 200 23.02 16.61 -16.46
N ALA A 201 22.17 17.63 -16.59
CA ALA A 201 22.43 18.77 -17.48
C ALA A 201 23.52 19.73 -16.95
N GLY A 202 23.68 19.86 -15.64
CA GLY A 202 24.75 20.68 -15.01
C GLY A 202 26.10 19.98 -14.86
N LYS A 203 26.25 18.76 -15.40
CA LYS A 203 27.52 18.00 -15.46
C LYS A 203 28.11 17.94 -16.87
N GLN A 204 27.56 18.71 -17.82
CA GLN A 204 28.15 18.97 -19.14
C GLN A 204 28.84 20.32 -19.14
#